data_AF-A0A5C5TY72-F1
#
_entry.id   AF-A0A5C5TY72-F1
#
_cell.length_a   1.000
_cell.length_b   1.000
_cell.length_c   1.000
_cell.angle_alpha   90.00
_cell.angle_beta   90.00
_cell.angle_gamma   90.00
#
_symmetry.space_group_name_H-M   'P 1'
#
loop_
_entity.id
_entity.type
_entity.pdbx_description
1 polymer ?
#
loop_
_entity_poly.entity_id
_entity_poly.type
_entity_poly.pdbx_seq_one_letter_code
_entity_poly.pdbx_strand_id
1 'polypeptide(L)'
;MSSILVFLAIAALAYFFWRKRSVQRGGPSVQGHLPGPGTYEFDIVGESKYQDALEAICGGRTEDSAEHMTEAVLHLEDSNPHDNLAVRVDIDGRTVGYLSRKDARSYRQQLKRLGHERILCRCDAMVVGGWRRSRTDQGHFGVKLDLPVA
;
A
#
# COMPACT_ATOMS: atom_id res chain seq x y z
N MET A 1 -26.66 -26.50 -30.51
CA MET A 1 -25.54 -26.62 -29.55
C MET A 1 -24.63 -25.38 -29.53
N SER A 2 -24.47 -24.65 -30.65
CA SER A 2 -23.61 -23.45 -30.70
C SER A 2 -24.07 -22.25 -29.86
N SER A 3 -25.38 -22.06 -29.64
CA SER A 3 -25.89 -20.83 -29.01
C SER A 3 -25.56 -20.74 -27.52
N ILE A 4 -25.57 -21.86 -26.79
CA ILE A 4 -25.34 -21.90 -25.34
C ILE A 4 -23.89 -21.52 -24.99
N LEU A 5 -22.92 -21.96 -25.79
CA LEU A 5 -21.50 -21.66 -25.59
C LEU A 5 -21.20 -20.17 -25.79
N VAL A 6 -21.87 -19.53 -26.76
CA VAL A 6 -21.74 -18.09 -27.01
C VAL A 6 -22.31 -17.27 -25.85
N PHE A 7 -23.47 -17.65 -25.30
CA PHE A 7 -24.05 -16.97 -24.13
C PHE A 7 -23.18 -17.09 -22.88
N LEU A 8 -22.61 -18.27 -22.61
CA LEU A 8 -21.71 -18.47 -21.47
C LEU A 8 -20.41 -17.68 -21.60
N ALA A 9 -19.86 -17.58 -22.82
CA ALA A 9 -18.67 -16.76 -23.08
C ALA A 9 -18.95 -15.26 -22.89
N ILE A 10 -20.09 -14.76 -23.37
CA ILE A 10 -20.50 -13.37 -23.19
C ILE A 10 -20.78 -13.07 -21.72
N ALA A 11 -21.46 -13.97 -21.00
CA ALA A 11 -21.72 -13.83 -19.57
C ALA A 11 -20.42 -13.87 -18.73
N ALA A 12 -19.47 -14.74 -19.09
CA ALA A 12 -18.16 -14.81 -18.46
C ALA A 12 -17.32 -13.56 -18.73
N LEU A 13 -17.32 -13.05 -19.96
CA LEU A 13 -16.67 -11.79 -20.31
C LEU A 13 -17.32 -10.61 -19.59
N ALA A 14 -18.66 -10.52 -19.58
CA ALA A 14 -19.39 -9.49 -18.85
C ALA A 14 -19.15 -9.57 -17.34
N TYR A 15 -19.09 -10.77 -16.76
CA TYR A 15 -18.72 -11.00 -15.37
C TYR A 15 -17.27 -10.57 -15.10
N PHE A 16 -16.34 -10.90 -15.99
CA PHE A 16 -14.93 -10.50 -15.87
C PHE A 16 -14.75 -8.99 -16.02
N PHE A 17 -15.49 -8.35 -16.92
CA PHE A 17 -15.55 -6.91 -17.10
C PHE A 17 -16.25 -6.20 -15.93
N TRP A 18 -17.32 -6.77 -15.37
CA TRP A 18 -18.02 -6.26 -14.19
C TRP A 18 -17.15 -6.38 -12.95
N ARG A 19 -16.46 -7.52 -12.76
CA ARG A 19 -15.45 -7.74 -11.72
C ARG A 19 -14.25 -6.81 -11.87
N LYS A 20 -13.80 -6.50 -13.09
CA LYS A 20 -12.78 -5.48 -13.33
C LYS A 20 -13.29 -4.03 -13.13
N ARG A 21 -14.60 -3.79 -13.24
CA ARG A 21 -15.23 -2.46 -13.07
C ARG A 21 -15.73 -2.16 -11.66
N SER A 22 -15.65 -3.11 -10.73
CA SER A 22 -16.21 -2.94 -9.38
C SER A 22 -15.19 -2.47 -8.33
N VAL A 23 -14.51 -1.34 -8.56
CA VAL A 23 -14.15 -0.32 -7.52
C VAL A 23 -13.95 1.03 -8.23
N GLN A 24 -15.00 1.59 -8.80
CA GLN A 24 -15.07 3.03 -9.09
C GLN A 24 -16.41 3.53 -8.53
N ARG A 25 -16.48 3.62 -7.20
CA ARG A 25 -17.57 4.28 -6.47
C ARG A 25 -16.93 5.33 -5.58
N GLY A 26 -16.98 6.59 -6.01
CA GLY A 26 -16.63 7.78 -5.24
C GLY A 26 -15.29 7.71 -4.52
N GLY A 27 -14.20 8.12 -5.20
CA GLY A 27 -12.90 8.30 -4.55
C GLY A 27 -13.01 9.24 -3.34
N PRO A 28 -12.19 9.05 -2.30
CA PRO A 28 -12.22 9.88 -1.10
C PRO A 28 -12.06 11.36 -1.48
N SER A 29 -13.04 12.16 -1.08
CA SER A 29 -13.23 13.55 -1.50
C SER A 29 -12.40 14.57 -0.72
N VAL A 30 -11.38 14.14 0.04
CA VAL A 30 -10.34 15.00 0.62
C VAL A 30 -9.04 14.20 0.69
N GLN A 31 -7.99 14.69 0.03
CA GLN A 31 -6.62 14.22 0.20
C GLN A 31 -5.92 15.15 1.18
N GLY A 32 -5.49 14.64 2.34
CA GLY A 32 -4.63 15.36 3.28
C GLY A 32 -3.18 14.93 3.13
N HIS A 33 -2.22 15.84 3.27
CA HIS A 33 -0.81 15.47 3.45
C HIS A 33 -0.48 15.59 4.95
N LEU A 34 0.06 14.53 5.54
CA LEU A 34 0.45 14.47 6.94
C LEU A 34 1.91 14.90 7.04
N PRO A 35 2.21 16.05 7.68
CA PRO A 35 3.60 16.46 7.87
C PRO A 35 4.28 15.50 8.84
N GLY A 36 5.52 15.14 8.53
CA GLY A 36 6.39 14.34 9.38
C GLY A 36 7.55 15.13 9.98
N PRO A 37 8.31 14.53 10.91
CA PRO A 37 9.47 15.15 11.54
C PRO A 37 10.74 15.16 10.67
N GLY A 38 10.75 14.52 9.51
CA GLY A 38 11.91 14.31 8.65
C GLY A 38 12.85 13.19 9.12
N THR A 39 12.44 12.36 10.10
CA THR A 39 13.31 11.32 10.69
C THR A 39 13.14 9.96 10.02
N TYR A 40 12.01 9.71 9.35
CA TYR A 40 11.71 8.42 8.71
C TYR A 40 11.91 7.22 9.66
N GLU A 41 11.45 7.33 10.91
CA GLU A 41 11.62 6.26 11.91
C GLU A 41 10.43 5.31 12.01
N PHE A 42 9.30 5.66 11.38
CA PHE A 42 8.09 4.86 11.48
C PHE A 42 8.16 3.65 10.54
N ASP A 43 8.29 2.45 11.09
CA ASP A 43 8.30 1.20 10.33
C ASP A 43 6.88 0.73 9.96
N ILE A 44 6.74 0.14 8.78
CA ILE A 44 5.53 -0.58 8.38
C ILE A 44 5.72 -2.09 8.61
N VAL A 45 4.71 -2.89 8.27
CA VAL A 45 4.80 -4.36 8.33
C VAL A 45 4.27 -5.02 7.07
N GLY A 46 4.74 -6.23 6.81
CA GLY A 46 4.26 -7.09 5.72
C GLY A 46 4.99 -6.92 4.39
N GLU A 47 6.03 -6.10 4.35
CA GLU A 47 6.85 -5.77 3.17
C GLU A 47 7.48 -7.00 2.52
N SER A 48 7.71 -8.06 3.30
CA SER A 48 8.19 -9.35 2.79
C SER A 48 7.26 -9.97 1.75
N LYS A 49 5.96 -9.64 1.77
CA LYS A 49 4.96 -10.08 0.77
C LYS A 49 4.94 -9.21 -0.48
N TYR A 50 5.64 -8.07 -0.46
CA TYR A 50 5.58 -7.04 -1.50
C TYR A 50 6.97 -6.66 -2.04
N GLN A 51 7.95 -7.55 -1.90
CA GLN A 51 9.32 -7.31 -2.37
C GLN A 51 9.40 -7.02 -3.88
N ASP A 52 8.60 -7.69 -4.71
CA ASP A 52 8.57 -7.44 -6.16
C ASP A 52 8.02 -6.04 -6.49
N ALA A 53 7.07 -5.53 -5.69
CA ALA A 53 6.54 -4.18 -5.87
C ALA A 53 7.58 -3.13 -5.49
N LEU A 54 8.26 -3.33 -4.35
CA LEU A 54 9.33 -2.45 -3.87
C LEU A 54 10.53 -2.43 -4.81
N GLU A 55 10.93 -3.59 -5.35
CA GLU A 55 11.98 -3.69 -6.34
C GLU A 55 11.62 -2.93 -7.61
N ALA A 56 10.37 -3.05 -8.09
CA ALA A 56 9.90 -2.32 -9.26
C ALA A 56 9.89 -0.79 -9.05
N ILE A 57 9.52 -0.32 -7.85
CA ILE A 57 9.55 1.11 -7.47
C ILE A 57 10.99 1.63 -7.49
N CYS A 58 11.95 0.86 -6.97
CA CYS A 58 13.36 1.25 -6.94
C CYS A 58 14.08 1.07 -8.29
N GLY A 59 13.44 0.50 -9.31
CA GLY A 59 14.06 0.21 -10.60
C GLY A 59 15.00 -1.01 -10.59
N GLY A 60 14.87 -1.89 -9.60
CA GLY A 60 15.70 -3.09 -9.43
C GLY A 60 16.57 -3.05 -8.17
N ARG A 61 17.41 -4.08 -8.03
CA ARG A 61 18.39 -4.21 -6.95
C ARG A 61 19.78 -3.81 -7.39
N THR A 62 20.50 -3.12 -6.51
CA THR A 62 21.90 -2.74 -6.65
C THR A 62 22.76 -3.43 -5.59
N GLU A 63 24.09 -3.32 -5.67
CA GLU A 63 24.99 -3.80 -4.61
C GLU A 63 24.87 -2.98 -3.32
N ASP A 64 24.41 -1.74 -3.45
CA ASP A 64 24.11 -0.83 -2.35
C ASP A 64 22.66 -0.94 -1.91
N SER A 65 22.40 -0.56 -0.65
CA SER A 65 21.04 -0.39 -0.15
C SER A 65 20.37 0.81 -0.82
N ALA A 66 19.09 0.66 -1.14
CA ALA A 66 18.25 1.77 -1.56
C ALA A 66 18.14 2.82 -0.45
N GLU A 67 18.09 4.08 -0.87
CA GLU A 67 17.66 5.25 -0.09
C GLU A 67 16.75 6.08 -1.00
N HIS A 68 15.59 5.52 -1.32
CA HIS A 68 14.67 6.11 -2.29
C HIS A 68 13.55 6.88 -1.59
N MET A 69 13.68 8.21 -1.56
CA MET A 69 12.65 9.12 -1.04
C MET A 69 11.46 9.18 -2.01
N THR A 70 10.26 9.08 -1.47
CA THR A 70 8.99 9.01 -2.22
C THR A 70 7.81 9.43 -1.34
N GLU A 71 6.59 9.39 -1.88
CA GLU A 71 5.34 9.64 -1.14
C GLU A 71 4.56 8.33 -0.97
N ALA A 72 4.07 8.08 0.24
CA ALA A 72 3.18 6.97 0.53
C ALA A 72 1.74 7.45 0.70
N VAL A 73 0.79 6.58 0.33
CA VAL A 73 -0.64 6.79 0.49
C VAL A 73 -1.19 5.79 1.49
N LEU A 74 -1.92 6.30 2.50
CA LEU A 74 -2.55 5.51 3.55
C LEU A 74 -4.03 5.29 3.23
N HIS A 75 -4.39 4.01 3.03
CA HIS A 75 -5.76 3.60 2.73
C HIS A 75 -6.41 2.92 3.93
N LEU A 76 -7.54 3.46 4.39
CA LEU A 76 -8.41 2.79 5.37
C LEU A 76 -9.12 1.61 4.68
N GLU A 77 -8.60 0.40 4.86
CA GLU A 77 -9.09 -0.80 4.15
C GLU A 77 -10.09 -1.60 5.01
N ASP A 78 -11.31 -1.10 5.11
CA ASP A 78 -12.37 -1.70 5.94
C ASP A 78 -12.80 -3.10 5.49
N SER A 79 -12.60 -3.43 4.20
CA SER A 79 -12.92 -4.72 3.61
C SER A 79 -11.77 -5.74 3.68
N ASN A 80 -10.69 -5.45 4.40
CA ASN A 80 -9.58 -6.38 4.50
C ASN A 80 -10.01 -7.66 5.23
N PRO A 81 -9.77 -8.86 4.65
CA PRO A 81 -10.29 -10.12 5.17
C PRO A 81 -9.63 -10.58 6.47
N HIS A 82 -8.45 -10.05 6.81
CA HIS A 82 -7.70 -10.42 8.00
C HIS A 82 -7.87 -9.42 9.15
N ASP A 83 -8.19 -8.18 8.83
CA ASP A 83 -8.29 -7.08 9.78
C ASP A 83 -9.12 -5.93 9.21
N ASN A 84 -10.39 -5.83 9.58
CA ASN A 84 -11.28 -4.75 9.12
C ASN A 84 -10.87 -3.34 9.59
N LEU A 85 -9.80 -3.22 10.40
CA LEU A 85 -9.19 -1.96 10.78
C LEU A 85 -7.81 -1.74 10.14
N ALA A 86 -7.46 -2.52 9.12
CA ALA A 86 -6.20 -2.38 8.41
C ALA A 86 -6.02 -0.98 7.79
N VAL A 87 -4.77 -0.51 7.81
CA VAL A 87 -4.35 0.68 7.07
C VAL A 87 -3.27 0.22 6.11
N ARG A 88 -3.63 0.18 4.83
CA ARG A 88 -2.75 -0.26 3.74
C ARG A 88 -1.87 0.90 3.31
N VAL A 89 -0.61 0.61 3.04
CA VAL A 89 0.39 1.56 2.56
C VAL A 89 0.65 1.27 1.08
N ASP A 90 0.34 2.25 0.23
CA ASP A 90 0.60 2.18 -1.20
C ASP A 90 1.69 3.22 -1.57
N ILE A 91 2.61 2.86 -2.47
CA ILE A 91 3.60 3.74 -3.11
C ILE A 91 3.49 3.52 -4.63
N ASP A 92 3.45 4.59 -5.42
CA ASP A 92 3.24 4.53 -6.87
C ASP A 92 2.05 3.65 -7.30
N GLY A 93 0.96 3.69 -6.52
CA GLY A 93 -0.25 2.90 -6.76
C GLY A 93 -0.10 1.40 -6.51
N ARG A 94 0.99 0.96 -5.88
CA ARG A 94 1.25 -0.44 -5.51
C ARG A 94 1.25 -0.58 -4.00
N THR A 95 0.60 -1.62 -3.50
CA THR A 95 0.70 -1.97 -2.07
C THR A 95 2.10 -2.45 -1.75
N VAL A 96 2.68 -1.83 -0.73
CA VAL A 96 4.03 -2.15 -0.23
C VAL A 96 4.02 -2.71 1.18
N GLY A 97 2.91 -2.57 1.89
CA GLY A 97 2.74 -3.12 3.24
C GLY A 97 1.53 -2.51 3.93
N TYR A 98 1.54 -2.58 5.25
CA TYR A 98 0.47 -2.09 6.12
C TYR A 98 1.09 -1.43 7.35
N LEU A 99 0.37 -0.50 7.97
CA LEU A 99 0.69 -0.12 9.34
C LEU A 99 0.57 -1.36 10.24
N SER A 100 1.37 -1.41 11.31
CA SER A 100 1.19 -2.45 12.31
C SER A 100 -0.24 -2.43 12.83
N ARG A 101 -0.70 -3.58 13.31
CA ARG A 101 -2.01 -3.71 13.92
C ARG A 101 -2.24 -2.64 14.99
N LYS A 102 -1.28 -2.37 15.86
CA LYS A 102 -1.44 -1.35 16.92
C LYS A 102 -1.60 0.04 16.31
N ASP A 103 -0.73 0.38 15.36
CA ASP A 103 -0.65 1.72 14.81
C ASP A 103 -1.83 2.03 13.89
N ALA A 104 -2.32 1.05 13.13
CA ALA A 104 -3.54 1.16 12.32
C ALA A 104 -4.74 1.63 13.16
N ARG A 105 -4.92 1.10 14.39
CA ARG A 105 -6.03 1.51 15.27
C ARG A 105 -5.78 2.88 15.89
N SER A 106 -4.53 3.17 16.30
CA SER A 106 -4.16 4.49 16.80
C SER A 106 -4.44 5.57 15.75
N TYR A 107 -3.99 5.34 14.52
CA TYR A 107 -4.19 6.21 13.38
C TYR A 107 -5.68 6.45 13.10
N ARG A 108 -6.48 5.40 12.97
CA ARG A 108 -7.94 5.50 12.78
C ARG A 108 -8.63 6.23 13.92
N GLN A 109 -8.21 6.00 15.17
CA GLN A 109 -8.76 6.70 16.32
C GLN A 109 -8.47 8.20 16.27
N GLN A 110 -7.25 8.61 15.86
CA GLN A 110 -6.90 10.02 15.70
C GLN A 110 -7.74 10.67 14.60
N LEU A 111 -7.86 10.03 13.44
CA LEU A 111 -8.73 10.52 12.36
C LEU A 111 -10.18 10.69 12.82
N LYS A 112 -10.69 9.74 13.59
CA LYS A 112 -12.04 9.81 14.18
C LYS A 112 -12.20 11.00 15.12
N ARG A 113 -11.23 11.26 16.00
CA ARG A 113 -11.26 12.43 16.90
C ARG A 113 -11.25 13.76 16.13
N LEU A 114 -10.64 13.78 14.95
CA LEU A 114 -10.59 14.93 14.05
C LEU A 114 -11.80 15.03 13.09
N GLY A 115 -12.73 14.06 13.11
CA GLY A 115 -13.88 14.03 12.20
C GLY A 115 -13.53 13.65 10.75
N HIS A 116 -12.42 12.94 10.55
CA HIS A 116 -11.86 12.58 9.24
C HIS A 116 -11.87 11.07 8.96
N GLU A 117 -12.92 10.37 9.38
CA GLU A 117 -13.02 8.89 9.32
C GLU A 117 -12.96 8.28 7.91
N ARG A 118 -13.00 9.10 6.86
CA ARG A 118 -12.99 8.68 5.44
C ARG A 118 -11.92 9.37 4.60
N ILE A 119 -11.01 10.12 5.24
CA ILE A 119 -9.95 10.83 4.53
C ILE A 119 -8.95 9.83 3.94
N LEU A 120 -8.33 10.22 2.83
CA LEU A 120 -7.14 9.56 2.31
C LEU A 120 -5.95 10.47 2.59
N CYS A 121 -4.96 9.93 3.30
CA CYS A 121 -3.78 10.69 3.67
C CYS A 121 -2.57 10.27 2.86
N ARG A 122 -1.67 11.22 2.65
CA ARG A 122 -0.34 11.00 2.12
C ARG A 122 0.70 11.43 3.15
N CYS A 123 1.88 10.83 3.12
CA CYS A 123 3.03 11.27 3.90
C CYS A 123 4.30 10.94 3.13
N ASP A 124 5.39 11.63 3.46
CA ASP A 124 6.70 11.29 2.91
C ASP A 124 7.11 9.89 3.41
N ALA A 125 7.88 9.20 2.58
CA ALA A 125 8.38 7.86 2.85
C ALA A 125 9.76 7.64 2.22
N MET A 126 10.47 6.65 2.74
CA MET A 126 11.75 6.21 2.21
C MET A 126 11.75 4.69 2.06
N VAL A 127 12.00 4.22 0.85
CA VAL A 127 12.29 2.80 0.61
C VAL A 127 13.78 2.56 0.90
N VAL A 128 14.05 1.58 1.74
CA VAL A 128 15.40 1.26 2.22
C VAL A 128 15.79 -0.19 1.93
N GLY A 129 17.09 -0.49 1.96
CA GLY A 129 17.59 -1.86 1.87
C GLY A 129 17.53 -2.41 0.44
N GLY A 130 17.17 -3.68 0.27
CA GLY A 130 17.02 -4.27 -1.07
C GLY A 130 18.33 -4.53 -1.83
N TRP A 131 19.49 -4.42 -1.17
CA TRP A 131 20.77 -4.70 -1.80
C TRP A 131 20.88 -6.16 -2.27
N ARG A 132 21.71 -6.40 -3.29
CA ARG A 132 22.10 -7.72 -3.79
C ARG A 132 23.54 -7.68 -4.30
N ARG A 133 24.48 -8.07 -3.44
CA ARG A 133 25.91 -8.17 -3.76
C ARG A 133 26.28 -9.55 -4.30
N SER A 134 25.55 -10.57 -3.90
CA SER A 134 25.68 -11.93 -4.44
C SER A 134 24.39 -12.72 -4.25
N ARG A 135 24.39 -14.00 -4.64
CA ARG A 135 23.24 -14.89 -4.42
C ARG A 135 22.95 -15.16 -2.93
N THR A 136 23.98 -15.08 -2.08
CA THR A 136 23.88 -15.35 -0.63
C THR A 136 23.97 -14.08 0.23
N ASP A 137 24.41 -12.97 -0.35
CA ASP A 137 24.45 -11.65 0.30
C ASP A 137 23.46 -10.71 -0.41
N GLN A 138 22.24 -10.71 0.12
CA GLN A 138 21.15 -9.87 -0.33
C GLN A 138 20.24 -9.52 0.85
N GLY A 139 19.69 -8.30 0.85
CA GLY A 139 18.77 -7.82 1.87
C GLY A 139 17.37 -7.59 1.33
N HIS A 140 16.37 -7.58 2.19
CA HIS A 140 15.02 -7.19 1.78
C HIS A 140 14.88 -5.68 1.67
N PHE A 141 13.99 -5.24 0.79
CA PHE A 141 13.48 -3.88 0.81
C PHE A 141 12.61 -3.70 2.05
N GLY A 142 12.73 -2.55 2.71
CA GLY A 142 11.84 -2.08 3.76
C GLY A 142 11.28 -0.70 3.41
N VAL A 143 10.30 -0.24 4.17
CA VAL A 143 9.71 1.10 4.00
C VAL A 143 9.62 1.79 5.34
N LYS A 144 10.05 3.05 5.36
CA LYS A 144 10.01 3.93 6.50
C LYS A 144 9.14 5.14 6.19
N LEU A 145 8.12 5.39 6.98
CA LEU A 145 7.24 6.54 6.82
C LEU A 145 7.77 7.72 7.64
N ASP A 146 7.58 8.93 7.13
CA ASP A 146 7.82 10.14 7.90
C ASP A 146 6.56 10.52 8.68
N LEU A 147 6.33 9.81 9.78
CA LEU A 147 5.24 10.04 10.71
C LEU A 147 5.78 10.10 12.14
N PRO A 148 5.11 10.84 13.05
CA PRO A 148 5.47 10.80 14.46
C PRO A 148 5.41 9.37 14.99
N VAL A 149 6.53 8.89 15.54
CA VAL A 149 6.57 7.66 16.34
C VAL A 149 5.97 7.93 17.72
N ALA A 150 5.18 6.98 18.22
CA ALA A 150 4.43 7.11 19.48
C ALA A 150 5.03 6.30 20.63
#